data_AF-A0A819IDC8-F1
#
_entry.id   AF-A0A819IDC8-F1
#
_cell.length_a   1.000
_cell.length_b   1.000
_cell.length_c   1.000
_cell.angle_alpha   90.00
_cell.angle_beta   90.00
_cell.angle_gamma   90.00
#
_symmetry.space_group_name_H-M   'P 1'
#
loop_
_entity.id
_entity.type
_entity.pdbx_description
1 polymer ?
#
loop_
_entity_poly.entity_id
_entity_poly.type
_entity_poly.pdbx_seq_one_letter_code
_entity_poly.pdbx_strand_id
1 'polypeptide(L)'
;MPKLYLFMLMVFMKCVVTTFGTPQLSGRMLRVANGCGAAGSVNIDWALQLVGERVIIQCCNKHDVCYETCGQTQARCDNEFQSCLNSVCGTLGGWFQWWAATRQALCQFDGRTLFTIVNAFGSSAFIAAQQAHGCRG
;
A
#
# COMPACT_ATOMS: atom_id res chain seq x y z
N MET A 1 41.02 -18.10 21.94
CA MET A 1 40.29 -16.86 22.33
C MET A 1 38.97 -16.76 21.56
N PRO A 2 37.87 -17.42 21.97
CA PRO A 2 36.58 -17.33 21.27
C PRO A 2 35.46 -16.65 22.09
N LYS A 3 35.76 -16.10 23.28
CA LYS A 3 34.73 -15.52 24.17
C LYS A 3 34.35 -14.06 23.83
N LEU A 4 35.02 -13.42 22.88
CA LEU A 4 34.75 -12.03 22.50
C LEU A 4 33.66 -11.92 21.41
N TYR A 5 33.53 -12.93 20.53
CA TYR A 5 32.57 -12.92 19.42
C TYR A 5 31.11 -13.15 19.89
N LEU A 6 30.93 -13.99 20.92
CA LEU A 6 29.60 -14.24 21.49
C LEU A 6 29.05 -13.01 22.25
N PHE A 7 29.93 -12.19 22.82
CA PHE A 7 29.54 -10.96 23.51
C PHE A 7 29.06 -9.88 22.53
N MET A 8 29.67 -9.81 21.33
CA MET A 8 29.26 -8.85 20.30
C MET A 8 27.88 -9.17 19.69
N LEU A 9 27.52 -10.46 19.56
CA LEU A 9 26.20 -10.90 19.09
C LEU A 9 25.07 -10.59 20.10
N MET A 10 25.34 -10.60 21.41
CA MET A 10 24.33 -10.27 22.43
C MET A 10 24.06 -8.77 22.58
N VAL A 11 24.95 -7.90 22.10
CA VAL A 11 24.75 -6.44 22.13
C VAL A 11 23.86 -5.98 20.96
N PHE A 12 23.98 -6.59 19.78
CA PHE A 12 23.14 -6.25 18.63
C PHE A 12 21.68 -6.72 18.77
N MET A 13 21.43 -7.86 19.42
CA MET A 13 20.07 -8.41 19.55
C MET A 13 19.24 -7.79 20.70
N LYS A 14 19.84 -6.95 21.55
CA LYS A 14 19.13 -6.23 22.63
C LYS A 14 18.60 -4.85 22.23
N CYS A 15 19.05 -4.26 21.11
CA CYS A 15 18.56 -2.96 20.65
C CYS A 15 17.34 -3.02 19.73
N VAL A 16 16.97 -4.19 19.20
CA VAL A 16 15.84 -4.31 18.24
C VAL A 16 14.52 -4.70 18.93
N VAL A 17 14.56 -5.19 20.17
CA VAL A 17 13.37 -5.79 20.84
C VAL A 17 12.64 -4.82 21.79
N THR A 18 13.13 -3.59 22.01
CA THR A 18 12.58 -2.69 23.05
C THR A 18 11.86 -1.43 22.57
N THR A 19 11.45 -1.31 21.30
CA THR A 19 10.59 -0.19 20.88
C THR A 19 9.44 -0.62 19.98
N PHE A 20 8.65 -1.61 20.40
CA PHE A 20 7.22 -1.66 20.03
C PHE A 20 6.44 -0.71 20.95
N GLY A 21 6.84 0.56 20.96
CA GLY A 21 5.96 1.63 21.41
C GLY A 21 4.94 1.84 20.30
N THR A 22 3.66 1.60 20.59
CA THR A 22 2.58 2.09 19.74
C THR A 22 2.83 3.56 19.43
N PRO A 23 2.82 4.03 18.18
CA PRO A 23 2.82 5.45 17.90
C PRO A 23 1.45 5.99 18.32
N GLN A 24 1.31 6.35 19.60
CA GLN A 24 0.26 7.23 20.07
C GLN A 24 0.63 8.64 19.62
N LEU A 25 0.22 9.02 18.41
CA LEU A 25 0.16 10.42 18.01
C LEU A 25 -1.17 10.99 18.52
N SER A 26 -1.06 11.58 19.69
CA SER A 26 -2.04 12.44 20.35
C SER A 26 -2.89 13.26 19.36
N GLY A 27 -4.20 13.01 19.35
CA GLY A 27 -5.24 13.94 18.88
C GLY A 27 -5.50 14.03 17.37
N ARG A 28 -4.74 13.32 16.52
CA ARG A 28 -5.04 13.23 15.08
C ARG A 28 -5.07 11.74 14.73
N MET A 29 -6.27 11.20 14.43
CA MET A 29 -6.43 9.82 13.95
C MET A 29 -5.41 9.59 12.84
N LEU A 30 -4.43 8.71 13.10
CA LEU A 30 -3.35 8.43 12.15
C LEU A 30 -3.99 7.86 10.89
N ARG A 31 -3.62 8.39 9.74
CA ARG A 31 -4.00 7.82 8.45
C ARG A 31 -3.14 6.60 8.19
N VAL A 32 -3.73 5.40 8.14
CA VAL A 32 -3.03 4.14 8.12
C VAL A 32 -3.25 3.47 6.77
N ALA A 33 -2.19 3.40 5.98
CA ALA A 33 -2.17 2.52 4.82
C ALA A 33 -2.21 1.05 5.26
N ASN A 34 -3.09 0.26 4.64
CA ASN A 34 -3.26 -1.16 4.91
C ASN A 34 -3.02 -2.04 3.68
N GLY A 35 -2.50 -1.46 2.59
CA GLY A 35 -2.10 -2.17 1.38
C GLY A 35 -3.26 -2.38 0.42
N CYS A 36 -3.13 -3.35 -0.48
CA CYS A 36 -4.15 -3.61 -1.50
C CYS A 36 -5.25 -4.52 -0.94
N GLY A 37 -6.20 -3.93 -0.21
CA GLY A 37 -7.40 -4.59 0.27
C GLY A 37 -8.25 -3.67 1.14
N ALA A 38 -9.55 -3.93 1.25
CA ALA A 38 -10.39 -3.22 2.20
C ALA A 38 -10.08 -3.67 3.64
N ALA A 39 -10.38 -2.80 4.61
CA ALA A 39 -10.23 -3.14 6.03
C ALA A 39 -11.08 -4.38 6.36
N GLY A 40 -10.43 -5.41 6.92
CA GLY A 40 -11.08 -6.68 7.27
C GLY A 40 -11.37 -7.62 6.08
N SER A 41 -10.95 -7.29 4.87
CA SER A 41 -11.04 -8.18 3.70
C SER A 41 -9.72 -8.88 3.40
N VAL A 42 -9.71 -9.71 2.36
CA VAL A 42 -8.48 -10.26 1.79
C VAL A 42 -7.59 -9.11 1.30
N ASN A 43 -6.36 -9.05 1.81
CA ASN A 43 -5.29 -8.21 1.27
C ASN A 43 -4.47 -9.03 0.27
N ILE A 44 -4.21 -8.47 -0.91
CA ILE A 44 -3.53 -9.14 -2.02
C ILE A 44 -2.05 -8.76 -2.18
N ASP A 45 -1.45 -8.08 -1.19
CA ASP A 45 -0.06 -7.63 -1.26
C ASP A 45 0.91 -8.77 -1.50
N TRP A 46 0.63 -9.95 -0.92
CA TRP A 46 1.44 -11.15 -1.13
C TRP A 46 1.39 -11.61 -2.59
N ALA A 47 0.21 -11.57 -3.22
CA ALA A 47 0.03 -11.98 -4.61
C ALA A 47 0.77 -11.01 -5.53
N LEU A 48 0.60 -9.70 -5.32
CA LEU A 48 1.32 -8.65 -6.04
C LEU A 48 2.85 -8.76 -5.86
N GLN A 49 3.31 -9.13 -4.67
CA GLN A 49 4.72 -9.40 -4.41
C GLN A 49 5.24 -10.61 -5.18
N LEU A 50 4.46 -11.69 -5.26
CA LEU A 50 4.84 -12.91 -5.99
C LEU A 50 4.95 -12.66 -7.50
N VAL A 51 4.05 -11.87 -8.08
CA VAL A 51 4.08 -11.53 -9.52
C VAL A 51 5.03 -10.37 -9.85
N GLY A 52 5.73 -9.82 -8.84
CA GLY A 52 6.73 -8.77 -9.05
C GLY A 52 6.15 -7.37 -9.27
N GLU A 53 4.94 -7.12 -8.77
CA GLU A 53 4.18 -5.87 -8.94
C GLU A 53 4.08 -5.07 -7.64
N ARG A 54 5.14 -5.11 -6.81
CA ARG A 54 5.21 -4.31 -5.56
C ARG A 54 4.94 -2.82 -5.75
N VAL A 55 5.15 -2.32 -6.97
CA VAL A 55 4.87 -0.92 -7.33
C VAL A 55 3.38 -0.58 -7.21
N ILE A 56 2.48 -1.55 -7.38
CA ILE A 56 1.03 -1.37 -7.21
C ILE A 56 0.68 -1.14 -5.73
N ILE A 57 1.36 -1.80 -4.79
CA ILE A 57 1.15 -1.64 -3.35
C ILE A 57 1.35 -0.19 -2.92
N GLN A 58 2.29 0.53 -3.55
CA GLN A 58 2.49 1.95 -3.29
C GLN A 58 1.28 2.80 -3.69
N CYS A 59 0.58 2.42 -4.77
CA CYS A 59 -0.65 3.09 -5.20
C CYS A 59 -1.82 2.79 -4.26
N CYS A 60 -1.93 1.55 -3.76
CA CYS A 60 -2.93 1.18 -2.76
C CYS A 60 -2.73 2.00 -1.48
N ASN A 61 -1.50 2.07 -0.96
CA ASN A 61 -1.20 2.86 0.23
C ASN A 61 -1.53 4.36 0.09
N LYS A 62 -1.35 4.92 -1.11
CA LYS A 62 -1.76 6.32 -1.38
C LYS A 62 -3.28 6.46 -1.43
N HIS A 63 -3.97 5.45 -1.96
CA HIS A 63 -5.43 5.41 -2.05
C HIS A 63 -6.07 5.31 -0.66
N ASP A 64 -5.55 4.45 0.23
CA ASP A 64 -5.97 4.34 1.64
C ASP A 64 -5.91 5.71 2.34
N VAL A 65 -4.76 6.39 2.24
CA VAL A 65 -4.57 7.72 2.84
C VAL A 65 -5.51 8.77 2.23
N CYS A 66 -5.83 8.66 0.94
CA CYS A 66 -6.82 9.54 0.31
C CYS A 66 -8.22 9.30 0.87
N TYR A 67 -8.63 8.03 1.01
CA TYR A 67 -9.91 7.63 1.58
C TYR A 67 -10.08 8.09 3.04
N GLU A 68 -9.00 8.19 3.80
CA GLU A 68 -8.99 8.70 5.18
C GLU A 68 -8.85 10.24 5.29
N THR A 69 -8.68 10.95 4.17
CA THR A 69 -8.53 12.41 4.18
C THR A 69 -9.88 13.10 4.08
N CYS A 70 -10.28 13.83 5.13
CA CYS A 70 -11.52 14.62 5.11
C CYS A 70 -11.57 15.61 3.93
N GLY A 71 -12.74 15.77 3.35
CA GLY A 71 -12.99 16.70 2.23
C GLY A 71 -12.57 16.15 0.86
N GLN A 72 -12.07 14.93 0.80
CA GLN A 72 -11.93 14.20 -0.46
C GLN A 72 -13.27 13.62 -0.90
N THR A 73 -13.36 13.27 -2.18
CA THR A 73 -14.47 12.48 -2.72
C THR A 73 -13.92 11.14 -3.21
N GLN A 74 -14.75 10.09 -3.16
CA GLN A 74 -14.38 8.78 -3.67
C GLN A 74 -13.86 8.88 -5.12
N ALA A 75 -14.59 9.56 -5.99
CA ALA A 75 -14.22 9.76 -7.39
C ALA A 75 -12.84 10.41 -7.55
N ARG A 76 -12.49 11.40 -6.72
CA ARG A 76 -11.15 12.01 -6.77
C ARG A 76 -10.08 11.00 -6.38
N CYS A 77 -10.25 10.29 -5.27
CA CYS A 77 -9.29 9.29 -4.80
C CYS A 77 -9.13 8.14 -5.81
N ASP A 78 -10.21 7.65 -6.40
CA ASP A 78 -10.18 6.57 -7.39
C ASP A 78 -9.49 7.02 -8.69
N ASN A 79 -9.68 8.26 -9.12
CA ASN A 79 -8.98 8.83 -10.28
C ASN A 79 -7.48 9.01 -10.02
N GLU A 80 -7.11 9.46 -8.82
CA GLU A 80 -5.70 9.56 -8.40
C GLU A 80 -5.06 8.16 -8.32
N PHE A 81 -5.81 7.15 -7.86
CA PHE A 81 -5.39 5.75 -7.85
C PHE A 81 -5.16 5.22 -9.26
N GLN A 82 -6.11 5.41 -10.19
CA GLN A 82 -5.95 5.05 -11.59
C GLN A 82 -4.71 5.68 -12.22
N SER A 83 -4.50 6.97 -11.96
CA SER A 83 -3.34 7.72 -12.46
C SER A 83 -2.03 7.16 -11.89
N CYS A 84 -2.02 6.79 -10.61
CA CYS A 84 -0.88 6.15 -9.98
C CYS A 84 -0.54 4.81 -10.67
N LEU A 85 -1.53 3.93 -10.85
CA LEU A 85 -1.35 2.62 -11.48
C LEU A 85 -0.80 2.76 -12.91
N ASN A 86 -1.38 3.65 -13.72
CA ASN A 86 -0.92 3.92 -15.07
C ASN A 86 0.54 4.41 -15.10
N SER A 87 0.92 5.28 -14.15
CA SER A 87 2.27 5.82 -14.06
C SER A 87 3.30 4.75 -13.67
N VAL A 88 3.02 3.98 -12.60
CA VAL A 88 3.98 2.96 -12.13
C VAL A 88 4.10 1.80 -13.11
N CYS A 89 3.01 1.39 -13.75
CA CYS A 89 3.06 0.33 -14.76
C CYS A 89 3.70 0.82 -16.07
N GLY A 90 3.51 2.10 -16.45
CA GLY A 90 4.09 2.69 -17.65
C GLY A 90 5.61 2.90 -17.59
N THR A 91 6.20 2.83 -16.40
CA THR A 91 7.64 3.01 -16.16
C THR A 91 8.38 1.69 -15.90
N LEU A 92 7.69 0.54 -15.96
CA LEU A 92 8.31 -0.76 -15.81
C LEU A 92 9.21 -1.09 -17.01
N GLY A 93 10.50 -1.28 -16.72
CA GLY A 93 11.52 -1.66 -17.70
C GLY A 93 12.09 -3.06 -17.47
N GLY A 94 12.97 -3.45 -18.38
CA GLY A 94 13.74 -4.70 -18.34
C GLY A 94 14.91 -4.65 -19.31
N TRP A 95 15.96 -5.43 -19.04
CA TRP A 95 17.15 -5.52 -19.91
C TRP A 95 16.81 -6.02 -21.31
N PHE A 96 15.77 -6.84 -21.42
CA PHE A 96 15.27 -7.34 -22.69
C PHE A 96 13.95 -6.64 -23.02
N GLN A 97 13.85 -6.07 -24.24
CA GLN A 97 12.70 -5.27 -24.67
C GLN A 97 11.36 -6.03 -24.58
N TRP A 98 11.32 -7.29 -25.04
CA TRP A 98 10.10 -8.12 -24.94
C TRP A 98 9.68 -8.40 -23.49
N TRP A 99 10.64 -8.66 -22.59
CA TRP A 99 10.37 -8.86 -21.16
C TRP A 99 9.83 -7.60 -20.49
N ALA A 100 10.40 -6.44 -20.84
CA ALA A 100 9.89 -5.14 -20.38
C ALA A 100 8.42 -4.93 -20.82
N ALA A 101 8.13 -5.21 -22.10
CA ALA A 101 6.78 -5.11 -22.65
C ALA A 101 5.79 -6.06 -21.97
N THR A 102 6.17 -7.32 -21.73
CA THR A 102 5.33 -8.29 -21.03
C THR A 102 5.00 -7.84 -19.60
N ARG A 103 6.00 -7.37 -18.84
CA ARG A 103 5.78 -6.87 -17.48
C ARG A 103 4.89 -5.63 -17.44
N GLN A 104 5.09 -4.71 -18.36
CA GLN A 104 4.25 -3.52 -18.48
C GLN A 104 2.80 -3.90 -18.79
N ALA A 105 2.58 -4.85 -19.71
CA ALA A 105 1.24 -5.31 -20.07
C ALA A 105 0.51 -5.99 -18.90
N LEU A 106 1.20 -6.87 -18.15
CA LEU A 106 0.64 -7.53 -16.97
C LEU A 106 0.29 -6.53 -15.87
N CYS A 107 1.21 -5.62 -15.52
CA CYS A 107 0.94 -4.58 -14.53
C CYS A 107 -0.23 -3.69 -14.94
N GLN A 108 -0.32 -3.32 -16.22
CA GLN A 108 -1.45 -2.55 -16.72
C GLN A 108 -2.77 -3.32 -16.61
N PHE A 109 -2.77 -4.62 -16.86
CA PHE A 109 -3.95 -5.47 -16.70
C PHE A 109 -4.38 -5.55 -15.23
N ASP A 110 -3.45 -5.85 -14.33
CA ASP A 110 -3.73 -5.98 -12.89
C ASP A 110 -4.13 -4.63 -12.28
N GLY A 111 -3.44 -3.55 -12.63
CA GLY A 111 -3.79 -2.18 -12.23
C GLY A 111 -5.18 -1.76 -12.73
N ARG A 112 -5.54 -2.05 -13.99
CA ARG A 112 -6.89 -1.77 -14.49
C ARG A 112 -7.95 -2.57 -13.75
N THR A 113 -7.68 -3.85 -13.48
CA THR A 113 -8.58 -4.72 -12.74
C THR A 113 -8.85 -4.16 -11.34
N LEU A 114 -7.80 -3.76 -10.62
CA LEU A 114 -7.94 -3.15 -9.30
C LEU A 114 -8.73 -1.86 -9.33
N PHE A 115 -8.44 -0.97 -10.29
CA PHE A 115 -9.22 0.25 -10.46
C PHE A 115 -10.70 -0.04 -10.73
N THR A 116 -11.02 -1.00 -11.61
CA THR A 116 -12.42 -1.39 -11.88
C THR A 116 -13.13 -1.88 -10.63
N ILE A 117 -12.48 -2.70 -9.81
CA ILE A 117 -13.04 -3.21 -8.56
C ILE A 117 -13.31 -2.06 -7.58
N VAL A 118 -12.32 -1.19 -7.35
CA VAL A 118 -12.44 -0.05 -6.43
C VAL A 118 -13.51 0.92 -6.91
N ASN A 119 -13.54 1.24 -8.20
CA ASN A 119 -14.50 2.18 -8.74
C ASN A 119 -15.95 1.66 -8.65
N ALA A 120 -16.15 0.35 -8.84
CA ALA A 120 -17.47 -0.28 -8.76
C ALA A 120 -17.94 -0.56 -7.32
N PHE A 121 -17.02 -0.91 -6.41
CA PHE A 121 -17.36 -1.47 -5.09
C PHE A 121 -16.76 -0.71 -3.89
N GLY A 122 -15.96 0.34 -4.12
CA GLY A 122 -15.21 1.04 -3.09
C GLY A 122 -16.02 1.97 -2.19
N SER A 123 -17.29 2.25 -2.50
CA SER A 123 -18.08 3.27 -1.78
C SER A 123 -18.26 2.97 -0.30
N SER A 124 -18.49 1.71 0.07
CA SER A 124 -18.61 1.32 1.49
C SER A 124 -17.30 1.52 2.25
N ALA A 125 -16.16 1.16 1.63
CA ALA A 125 -14.83 1.36 2.19
C ALA A 125 -14.49 2.85 2.35
N PHE A 126 -14.83 3.68 1.35
CA PHE A 126 -14.64 5.13 1.41
C PHE A 126 -15.44 5.76 2.56
N ILE A 127 -16.74 5.46 2.66
CA ILE A 127 -17.59 6.00 3.72
C ILE A 127 -17.10 5.55 5.10
N ALA A 128 -16.73 4.28 5.24
CA ALA A 128 -16.19 3.75 6.49
C ALA A 128 -14.89 4.45 6.91
N ALA A 129 -13.98 4.69 5.96
CA ALA A 129 -12.75 5.44 6.21
C ALA A 129 -13.04 6.89 6.62
N GLN A 130 -13.93 7.59 5.92
CA GLN A 130 -14.32 8.96 6.28
C GLN A 130 -14.94 9.03 7.69
N GLN A 131 -15.83 8.09 8.03
CA GLN A 131 -16.47 8.01 9.34
C GLN A 131 -15.48 7.70 10.47
N ALA A 132 -14.53 6.78 10.23
CA ALA A 132 -13.48 6.45 11.20
C ALA A 132 -12.62 7.69 11.57
N HIS A 133 -12.50 8.66 10.66
CA HIS A 133 -11.78 9.91 10.87
C HIS A 133 -12.68 11.11 11.25
N GLY A 134 -13.98 10.87 11.54
CA GLY A 134 -14.92 11.92 11.94
C GLY A 134 -15.28 12.90 10.81
N CYS A 135 -15.02 12.52 9.55
CA CYS A 135 -15.37 13.31 8.38
C CYS A 135 -16.86 13.11 8.01
N ARG A 136 -17.43 14.06 7.25
CA ARG A 136 -18.69 13.81 6.53
C ARG A 136 -18.36 13.02 5.26
N GLY A 137 -18.71 11.74 5.26
CA GLY A 137 -18.53 10.83 4.11
C GLY A 137 -19.53 11.10 2.99
#